data_AF-A0A835RP25-F1
#
_entry.id   AF-A0A835RP25-F1
#
_cell.length_a   1.000
_cell.length_b   1.000
_cell.length_c   1.000
_cell.angle_alpha   90.00
_cell.angle_beta   90.00
_cell.angle_gamma   90.00
#
_symmetry.space_group_name_H-M   'P 1'
#
loop_
_entity.id
_entity.type
_entity.pdbx_description
1 polymer ?
#
loop_
_entity_poly.entity_id
_entity_poly.type
_entity_poly.pdbx_seq_one_letter_code
_entity_poly.pdbx_strand_id
1 'polypeptide(L)'
;MDPGSYIKVKCVATGDRSESKVIKGLVFKKNTAHKHMPTKLKNPRLLLVKGNLGPREFGLSSFDSMDQEKDALKFVNEMIESCHPNLVLVEKSVSRDIQEFLWQKE
;
A
#
# COMPACT_ATOMS: atom_id res chain seq x y z
N MET A 1 -8.75 22.17 18.19
CA MET A 1 -8.19 21.75 16.89
C MET A 1 -6.72 22.08 16.91
N ASP A 2 -5.84 21.09 16.83
CA ASP A 2 -4.38 21.29 16.79
C ASP A 2 -3.90 21.32 15.33
N PRO A 3 -3.36 22.44 14.83
CA PRO A 3 -2.79 22.50 13.48
C PRO A 3 -1.66 21.47 13.25
N GLY A 4 -0.95 21.09 14.31
CA GLY A 4 0.17 20.15 14.25
C GLY A 4 -0.21 18.75 13.78
N SER A 5 -1.47 18.31 13.98
CA SER A 5 -1.93 16.99 13.55
C SER A 5 -2.35 16.91 12.08
N TYR A 6 -2.61 18.05 11.43
CA TYR A 6 -3.13 18.10 10.05
C TYR A 6 -2.14 18.69 9.05
N ILE A 7 -1.14 19.43 9.52
CA ILE A 7 -0.14 20.08 8.67
C ILE A 7 1.20 19.33 8.79
N LYS A 8 1.73 18.89 7.65
CA LYS A 8 3.08 18.34 7.56
C LYS A 8 3.98 19.31 6.79
N VAL A 9 4.96 19.89 7.48
CA VAL A 9 6.01 20.70 6.84
C VAL A 9 7.23 19.83 6.58
N LYS A 10 7.66 19.76 5.33
CA LYS A 10 8.88 19.05 4.93
C LYS A 10 9.83 20.00 4.22
N CYS A 11 10.99 20.23 4.83
CA CYS A 11 12.10 20.91 4.16
C CYS A 11 12.82 19.94 3.22
N VAL A 12 13.15 20.40 2.02
CA VAL A 12 13.99 19.71 1.05
C VAL A 12 15.34 20.41 1.05
N ALA A 13 16.45 19.66 1.14
CA ALA A 13 17.79 20.21 1.36
C ALA A 13 18.37 20.99 0.16
N THR A 14 17.64 21.05 -0.95
CA THR A 14 18.07 21.63 -2.23
C THR A 14 17.00 22.60 -2.75
N GLY A 15 17.43 23.59 -3.53
CA GLY A 15 16.56 24.64 -4.08
C GLY A 15 16.49 25.89 -3.19
N ASP A 16 15.72 26.87 -3.64
CA ASP A 16 15.54 28.15 -2.95
C ASP A 16 14.26 28.19 -2.12
N ARG A 17 14.27 28.99 -1.05
CA ARG A 17 13.10 29.16 -0.17
C ARG A 17 11.87 29.65 -0.94
N SER A 18 12.08 30.48 -1.97
CA SER A 18 11.03 31.00 -2.86
C SER A 18 10.36 29.93 -3.71
N GLU A 19 10.97 28.75 -3.87
CA GLU A 19 10.40 27.62 -4.61
C GLU A 19 9.45 26.76 -3.75
N SER A 20 9.36 27.06 -2.45
CA SER A 20 8.47 26.35 -1.52
C SER A 20 7.01 26.48 -1.96
N LYS A 21 6.29 25.36 -1.98
CA LYS A 21 4.88 25.31 -2.39
C LYS A 21 4.02 24.64 -1.32
N VAL A 22 2.82 25.19 -1.13
CA VAL A 22 1.77 24.53 -0.34
C VAL A 22 1.04 23.56 -1.24
N ILE A 23 1.05 22.29 -0.85
CA ILE A 23 0.32 21.23 -1.55
C ILE A 23 -0.94 20.93 -0.76
N LYS A 24 -2.10 21.06 -1.41
CA LYS A 24 -3.40 20.70 -0.83
C LYS A 24 -3.57 19.17 -0.88
N GLY A 25 -2.87 18.47 0.00
CA GLY A 25 -2.84 17.01 0.06
C GLY A 25 -1.64 16.49 0.85
N LEU A 26 -1.33 15.20 0.69
CA LEU A 26 -0.17 14.57 1.33
C LEU A 26 0.97 14.38 0.33
N VAL A 27 2.20 14.59 0.82
CA VAL A 27 3.43 14.28 0.09
C VAL A 27 4.32 13.43 0.96
N PHE A 28 4.76 12.29 0.42
CA PHE A 28 5.68 11.39 1.07
C PHE A 28 6.48 10.60 0.03
N LYS A 29 7.66 10.14 0.42
CA LYS A 29 8.47 9.26 -0.40
C LYS A 29 7.99 7.83 -0.20
N LYS A 30 7.54 7.17 -1.27
CA LYS A 30 7.22 5.75 -1.30
C LYS A 30 7.52 5.21 -2.69
N ASN A 31 8.12 4.03 -2.74
CA ASN A 31 8.35 3.31 -3.99
C ASN A 31 7.14 2.43 -4.30
N THR A 32 6.90 2.15 -5.57
CA THR A 32 5.97 1.11 -5.99
C THR A 32 6.44 -0.26 -5.49
N ALA A 33 5.51 -1.18 -5.25
CA ALA A 33 5.86 -2.54 -4.83
C ALA A 33 6.62 -3.29 -5.95
N HIS A 34 6.26 -3.03 -7.20
CA HIS A 34 6.91 -3.59 -8.38
C HIS A 34 7.41 -2.47 -9.32
N LYS A 35 8.56 -2.68 -9.95
CA LYS A 35 9.21 -1.67 -10.83
C LYS A 35 8.38 -1.29 -12.06
N HIS A 36 7.51 -2.19 -12.50
CA HIS A 36 6.67 -1.99 -13.68
C HIS A 36 5.28 -1.44 -13.34
N MET A 37 4.94 -1.28 -12.05
CA MET A 37 3.67 -0.65 -11.66
C MET A 37 3.64 0.83 -12.08
N PRO A 38 2.45 1.35 -12.46
CA PRO A 38 2.28 2.75 -12.79
C PRO A 38 2.71 3.68 -11.65
N THR A 39 3.51 4.69 -11.96
CA THR A 39 3.99 5.71 -10.99
C THR A 39 3.19 7.00 -11.04
N LYS A 40 2.32 7.17 -12.05
CA LYS A 40 1.48 8.35 -12.23
C LYS A 40 0.04 7.90 -12.44
N LEU A 41 -0.84 8.24 -11.50
CA LEU A 41 -2.27 7.94 -11.56
C LEU A 41 -3.07 9.24 -11.43
N LYS A 42 -4.05 9.43 -12.31
CA LYS A 42 -4.97 10.57 -12.24
C LYS A 42 -6.26 10.11 -11.57
N ASN A 43 -6.67 10.79 -10.49
CA ASN A 43 -7.87 10.44 -9.70
C ASN A 43 -7.94 8.95 -9.30
N PRO A 44 -6.88 8.38 -8.68
CA PRO A 44 -6.88 6.97 -8.33
C PRO A 44 -7.89 6.65 -7.23
N ARG A 45 -8.51 5.47 -7.33
CA ARG A 45 -9.20 4.83 -6.22
C ARG A 45 -8.16 4.17 -5.31
N LEU A 46 -8.05 4.67 -4.09
CA LEU A 46 -7.11 4.17 -3.09
C LEU A 46 -7.80 3.15 -2.17
N LEU A 47 -7.15 2.01 -1.93
CA LEU A 47 -7.49 1.09 -0.85
C LEU A 47 -6.42 1.18 0.24
N LEU A 48 -6.81 1.64 1.43
CA LEU A 48 -5.92 1.75 2.59
C LEU A 48 -6.20 0.56 3.53
N VAL A 49 -5.19 -0.27 3.74
CA VAL A 49 -5.29 -1.46 4.60
C VAL A 49 -4.43 -1.29 5.85
N LYS A 50 -5.07 -1.46 7.00
CA LYS A 50 -4.39 -1.49 8.30
C LYS A 50 -3.83 -2.91 8.54
N GLY A 51 -2.62 -3.02 9.09
CA GLY A 51 -1.96 -4.31 9.34
C GLY A 51 -1.08 -4.82 8.19
N ASN A 52 -1.06 -6.14 8.01
CA ASN A 52 -0.26 -6.87 7.02
C ASN A 52 -1.19 -7.62 6.06
N LEU A 53 -0.79 -7.75 4.80
CA LEU A 53 -1.45 -8.62 3.81
C LEU A 53 -0.57 -9.83 3.55
N GLY A 54 -0.91 -10.98 4.11
CA GLY A 54 -0.13 -12.19 3.92
C GLY A 54 -0.46 -13.26 4.96
N PRO A 55 0.32 -14.37 4.96
CA PRO A 55 0.27 -15.39 5.99
C PRO A 55 0.30 -14.78 7.40
N ARG A 56 -0.38 -15.43 8.34
CA ARG A 56 -0.35 -15.05 9.75
C ARG A 56 1.08 -15.20 10.28
N GLU A 57 1.62 -14.11 10.83
CA GLU A 57 2.98 -14.07 11.37
C GLU A 57 3.16 -14.83 12.71
N PHE A 58 2.09 -15.38 13.31
CA PHE A 58 2.12 -15.97 14.65
C PHE A 58 1.67 -17.44 14.67
N GLY A 59 2.60 -18.31 15.09
CA GLY A 59 2.36 -19.72 15.40
C GLY A 59 3.19 -20.68 14.54
N LEU A 60 3.58 -21.83 15.11
CA LEU A 60 4.06 -22.96 14.31
C LEU A 60 2.82 -23.58 13.63
N SER A 61 2.58 -23.22 12.38
CA SER A 61 1.56 -23.87 11.55
C SER A 61 1.98 -25.31 11.25
N SER A 62 1.08 -26.27 11.43
CA SER A 62 1.27 -27.62 10.88
C SER A 62 1.26 -27.56 9.36
N PHE A 63 1.89 -28.52 8.68
CA PHE A 63 1.86 -28.58 7.21
C PHE A 63 0.43 -28.57 6.65
N ASP A 64 -0.52 -29.24 7.32
CA ASP A 64 -1.93 -29.27 6.91
C ASP A 64 -2.62 -27.90 7.00
N SER A 65 -2.18 -27.02 7.92
CA SER A 65 -2.73 -25.68 8.08
C SER A 65 -2.21 -24.67 7.03
N MET A 66 -1.16 -25.02 6.27
CA MET A 66 -0.64 -24.17 5.20
C MET A 66 -1.60 -24.05 4.01
N ASP A 67 -2.36 -25.11 3.71
CA ASP A 67 -3.33 -25.07 2.60
C ASP A 67 -4.56 -24.21 2.94
N GLN A 68 -5.00 -24.21 4.20
CA GLN A 68 -6.04 -23.29 4.68
C GLN A 68 -5.60 -21.82 4.57
N GLU A 69 -4.32 -21.56 4.82
CA GLU A 69 -3.76 -20.22 4.71
C GLU A 69 -3.74 -19.70 3.27
N LYS A 70 -3.48 -20.58 2.28
CA LYS A 70 -3.59 -20.23 0.86
C LYS A 70 -5.01 -19.85 0.46
N ASP A 71 -6.02 -20.56 0.96
CA ASP A 71 -7.42 -20.23 0.65
C ASP A 71 -7.86 -18.91 1.29
N ALA A 72 -7.38 -18.61 2.51
CA ALA A 72 -7.60 -17.30 3.12
C ALA A 72 -6.99 -16.16 2.28
N LEU A 73 -5.81 -16.38 1.68
CA LEU A 73 -5.19 -15.39 0.77
C LEU A 73 -6.02 -15.18 -0.51
N LYS A 74 -6.63 -16.22 -1.07
CA LYS A 74 -7.54 -16.10 -2.23
C LYS A 74 -8.74 -15.21 -1.91
N PHE A 75 -9.36 -15.41 -0.75
CA PHE A 75 -10.48 -14.57 -0.32
C PHE A 75 -10.07 -13.09 -0.17
N VAL A 76 -8.89 -12.83 0.40
CA VAL A 76 -8.35 -11.46 0.50
C VAL A 76 -8.15 -10.85 -0.88
N ASN A 77 -7.62 -11.63 -1.83
CA ASN A 77 -7.45 -11.20 -3.21
C ASN A 77 -8.79 -10.84 -3.87
N GLU A 78 -9.80 -11.69 -3.76
CA GLU A 78 -11.15 -11.43 -4.27
C GLU A 78 -11.78 -10.17 -3.65
N MET A 79 -11.58 -9.97 -2.34
CA MET A 79 -12.05 -8.77 -1.65
C MET A 79 -11.37 -7.50 -2.17
N ILE A 80 -10.05 -7.53 -2.36
CA ILE A 80 -9.30 -6.40 -2.95
C ILE A 80 -9.83 -6.11 -4.36
N GLU A 81 -10.08 -7.15 -5.16
CA GLU A 81 -10.60 -6.99 -6.52
C GLU A 81 -12.00 -6.40 -6.57
N SER A 82 -12.89 -6.83 -5.68
CA SER A 82 -14.25 -6.30 -5.58
C SER A 82 -14.29 -4.79 -5.32
N CYS A 83 -13.24 -4.24 -4.70
CA CYS A 83 -13.10 -2.82 -4.43
C CYS A 83 -12.65 -2.02 -5.67
N HIS A 84 -12.14 -2.71 -6.71
CA HIS A 84 -11.55 -2.15 -7.92
C HIS A 84 -10.53 -1.01 -7.68
N PRO A 85 -9.53 -1.18 -6.81
CA PRO A 85 -8.55 -0.13 -6.50
C PRO A 85 -7.56 0.07 -7.65
N ASN A 86 -7.07 1.31 -7.80
CA ASN A 86 -5.91 1.60 -8.65
C ASN A 86 -4.59 1.56 -7.86
N LEU A 87 -4.66 1.76 -6.53
CA LEU A 87 -3.49 1.71 -5.66
C LEU A 87 -3.90 1.14 -4.29
N VAL A 88 -3.16 0.14 -3.83
CA VAL A 88 -3.31 -0.44 -2.49
C VAL A 88 -2.13 0.01 -1.62
N LEU A 89 -2.43 0.61 -0.47
CA LEU A 89 -1.45 1.03 0.54
C LEU A 89 -1.67 0.22 1.81
N VAL A 90 -0.64 -0.48 2.25
CA VAL A 90 -0.69 -1.34 3.44
C VAL A 90 0.24 -0.78 4.50
N GLU A 91 -0.22 -0.77 5.75
CA GLU A 91 0.51 -0.19 6.89
C GLU A 91 1.87 -0.85 7.14
N LYS A 92 1.93 -2.19 7.10
CA LYS A 92 3.13 -2.96 7.43
C LYS A 92 3.75 -3.62 6.21
N SER A 93 3.32 -4.84 5.90
CA SER A 93 3.91 -5.74 4.91
C SER A 93 2.85 -6.23 3.92
N VAL A 94 3.33 -6.75 2.80
CA VAL A 94 2.53 -7.48 1.81
C VAL A 94 3.33 -8.68 1.36
N SER A 95 2.76 -9.89 1.39
CA SER A 95 3.42 -11.11 0.92
C SER A 95 3.70 -11.04 -0.59
N ARG A 96 4.71 -11.79 -1.05
CA ARG A 96 5.08 -11.83 -2.47
C ARG A 96 3.93 -12.37 -3.33
N ASP A 97 3.22 -13.40 -2.86
CA ASP A 97 2.11 -14.02 -3.59
C ASP A 97 1.02 -13.00 -3.93
N ILE A 98 0.67 -12.12 -2.98
CA ILE A 98 -0.32 -11.06 -3.21
C ILE A 98 0.24 -10.00 -4.17
N GLN A 99 1.51 -9.61 -4.03
CA GLN A 99 2.13 -8.64 -4.94
C GLN A 99 2.15 -9.16 -6.39
N GLU A 100 2.47 -10.44 -6.58
CA GLU A 100 2.48 -11.08 -7.89
C GLU A 100 1.06 -11.23 -8.45
N PHE A 101 0.10 -11.62 -7.62
CA PHE A 101 -1.31 -11.68 -8.01
C PHE A 101 -1.83 -10.33 -8.50
N LEU A 102 -1.55 -9.25 -7.76
CA LEU A 102 -1.95 -7.89 -8.14
C LEU A 102 -1.20 -7.38 -9.38
N TRP A 103 -0.02 -7.93 -9.69
CA TRP A 103 0.76 -7.59 -10.87
C TRP A 103 0.33 -8.35 -12.13
N GLN A 104 0.02 -9.65 -12.02
CA GLN A 104 -0.34 -10.50 -13.16
C GLN A 104 -1.66 -10.10 -13.85
N LYS A 105 -2.39 -9.12 -13.30
CA LYS A 105 -3.69 -8.67 -13.77
C LYS A 105 -3.68 -7.37 -14.60
N GLU A 106 -2.50 -6.78 -14.83
CA GLU A 106 -2.31 -5.68 -15.81
C GLU A 106 -1.97 -6.18 -17.21
#